data_AF-A0A7C5E9L6-F1
#
_entry.id   AF-A0A7C5E9L6-F1
#
_cell.length_a   1.000
_cell.length_b   1.000
_cell.length_c   1.000
_cell.angle_alpha   90.00
_cell.angle_beta   90.00
_cell.angle_gamma   90.00
#
_symmetry.space_group_name_H-M   'P 1'
#
loop_
_entity.id
_entity.type
_entity.pdbx_description
1 polymer ?
#
loop_
_entity_poly.entity_id
_entity_poly.type
_entity_poly.pdbx_seq_one_letter_code
_entity_poly.pdbx_strand_id
1 'polypeptide(L)'
;PYKNITSSEREDLQKLIDEMHNYFVESVANNRNLSKDFVLSIADGNFMTGKEAYTLKLIDYLGDKELVYNLTQKYANLTDIKVVVYETKFSWYDLFLGTISKAIENKLSNNNFLIKV
;
A
#
# COMPACT_ATOMS: atom_id res chain seq x y z
N PRO A 1 -20.01 6.67 -20.48
CA PRO A 1 -18.75 7.04 -21.18
C PRO A 1 -18.92 7.92 -22.44
N TYR A 2 -20.09 7.93 -23.09
CA TYR A 2 -20.28 8.61 -24.40
C TYR A 2 -20.63 10.11 -24.34
N LYS A 3 -20.77 10.70 -23.15
CA LYS A 3 -21.01 12.15 -22.96
C LYS A 3 -19.70 12.80 -22.51
N ASN A 4 -19.27 13.85 -23.20
CA ASN A 4 -18.16 14.68 -22.75
C ASN A 4 -18.53 15.41 -21.46
N ILE A 5 -17.60 15.44 -20.51
CA ILE A 5 -17.76 16.20 -19.27
C ILE A 5 -17.90 17.69 -19.61
N THR A 6 -18.91 18.34 -19.04
CA THR A 6 -19.06 19.79 -19.14
C THR A 6 -18.02 20.51 -18.29
N SER A 7 -17.82 21.81 -18.51
CA SER A 7 -16.93 22.62 -17.68
C SER A 7 -17.35 22.61 -16.20
N SER A 8 -18.64 22.72 -15.91
CA SER A 8 -19.19 22.69 -14.55
C SER A 8 -18.95 21.34 -13.87
N GLU A 9 -19.29 20.23 -14.55
CA GLU A 9 -19.07 18.88 -14.00
C GLU A 9 -17.56 18.60 -13.76
N ARG A 10 -16.67 19.16 -14.60
CA ARG A 10 -15.22 19.07 -14.40
C ARG A 10 -14.77 19.85 -13.17
N GLU A 11 -15.31 21.04 -12.95
CA GLU A 11 -14.96 21.88 -11.79
C GLU A 11 -15.41 21.22 -10.48
N ASP A 12 -16.61 20.64 -10.46
CA ASP A 12 -17.12 19.91 -9.29
C ASP A 12 -16.26 18.68 -8.98
N LEU A 13 -15.85 17.93 -10.02
CA LEU A 13 -14.93 16.81 -9.86
C LEU A 13 -13.54 17.27 -9.39
N GLN A 14 -13.03 18.40 -9.90
CA GLN A 14 -11.75 18.94 -9.49
C GLN A 14 -11.76 19.34 -8.02
N LYS A 15 -12.83 20.00 -7.54
CA LYS A 15 -13.00 20.34 -6.12
C LYS A 15 -12.95 19.10 -5.24
N LEU A 16 -13.65 18.03 -5.62
CA LEU A 16 -13.61 16.76 -4.88
C LEU A 16 -12.19 16.17 -4.83
N ILE A 17 -11.47 16.17 -5.95
CA ILE A 17 -10.08 15.68 -6.02
C ILE A 17 -9.17 16.52 -5.13
N ASP A 18 -9.31 17.85 -5.17
CA ASP A 18 -8.50 18.78 -4.37
C ASP A 18 -8.77 18.60 -2.88
N GLU A 19 -10.02 18.37 -2.47
CA GLU A 19 -10.40 18.04 -1.10
C GLU A 19 -9.76 16.73 -0.63
N MET A 20 -9.84 15.67 -1.44
CA MET A 20 -9.21 14.38 -1.13
C MET A 20 -7.69 14.48 -1.05
N HIS A 21 -7.07 15.24 -1.95
CA HIS A 21 -5.64 15.49 -1.96
C HIS A 21 -5.19 16.23 -0.70
N ASN A 22 -5.89 17.31 -0.34
CA ASN A 22 -5.60 18.07 0.87
C ASN A 22 -5.73 17.21 2.14
N TYR A 23 -6.78 16.39 2.22
CA TYR A 23 -6.97 15.45 3.32
C TYR A 23 -5.79 14.45 3.42
N PHE A 24 -5.33 13.93 2.28
CA PHE A 24 -4.18 13.03 2.25
C PHE A 24 -2.90 13.71 2.74
N VAL A 25 -2.58 14.88 2.20
CA VAL A 25 -1.39 15.67 2.60
C VAL A 25 -1.41 15.96 4.10
N GLU A 26 -2.55 16.36 4.62
CA GLU A 26 -2.72 16.67 6.05
C GLU A 26 -2.59 15.42 6.93
N SER A 27 -3.16 14.29 6.50
CA SER A 27 -3.02 13.02 7.19
C SER A 27 -1.56 12.58 7.27
N VAL A 28 -0.80 12.69 6.17
CA VAL A 28 0.62 12.35 6.14
C VAL A 28 1.42 13.29 7.03
N ALA A 29 1.19 14.60 6.93
CA ALA A 29 1.86 15.61 7.74
C ALA A 29 1.68 15.34 9.24
N ASN A 30 0.44 15.08 9.68
CA ASN A 30 0.13 14.80 11.07
C ASN A 30 0.77 13.49 11.58
N ASN A 31 0.67 12.41 10.80
CA ASN A 31 1.19 11.10 11.21
C ASN A 31 2.73 11.05 11.23
N ARG A 32 3.39 11.78 10.33
CA ARG A 32 4.85 11.83 10.23
C ARG A 32 5.46 13.00 11.00
N ASN A 33 4.64 13.85 11.62
CA ASN A 33 5.05 15.09 12.29
C ASN A 33 5.91 15.98 11.36
N LEU A 34 5.46 16.14 10.12
CA LEU A 34 6.06 16.98 9.08
C LEU A 34 5.20 18.23 8.85
N SER A 35 5.78 19.31 8.33
CA SER A 35 4.98 20.47 7.94
C SER A 35 4.12 20.16 6.72
N LYS A 36 2.89 20.69 6.70
CA LYS A 36 1.97 20.52 5.56
C LYS A 36 2.59 21.02 4.26
N ASP A 37 3.29 22.16 4.30
CA ASP A 37 3.96 22.76 3.13
C ASP A 37 5.07 21.86 2.58
N PHE A 38 5.84 21.21 3.46
CA PHE A 38 6.86 20.26 3.02
C PHE A 38 6.23 19.05 2.34
N VAL A 39 5.21 18.45 2.98
CA VAL A 39 4.50 17.30 2.39
C VAL A 39 3.86 17.66 1.06
N LEU A 40 3.28 18.86 0.95
CA LEU A 40 2.70 19.36 -0.30
C LEU A 40 3.76 19.52 -1.40
N SER A 41 4.98 19.97 -1.06
CA SER A 41 6.07 20.13 -2.03
C SER A 41 6.58 18.80 -2.62
N ILE A 42 6.34 17.69 -1.94
CA ILE A 42 6.74 16.35 -2.36
C ILE A 42 5.55 15.47 -2.79
N ALA A 43 4.31 15.97 -2.70
CA ALA A 43 3.08 15.26 -3.06
C ALA A 43 2.70 15.54 -4.53
N ASP A 44 3.58 15.17 -5.46
CA ASP A 44 3.40 15.38 -6.90
C ASP A 44 2.74 14.20 -7.62
N GLY A 45 2.48 13.11 -6.89
CA GLY A 45 1.89 11.87 -7.43
C GLY A 45 2.90 10.93 -8.10
N ASN A 46 4.20 11.26 -8.10
CA ASN A 46 5.24 10.38 -8.59
C ASN A 46 5.60 9.29 -7.57
N PHE A 47 6.16 8.19 -8.06
CA PHE A 47 6.70 7.15 -7.20
C PHE A 47 8.06 7.57 -6.63
N MET A 48 8.33 7.17 -5.39
CA MET A 48 9.63 7.37 -4.73
C MET A 48 10.28 6.01 -4.47
N THR A 49 11.61 5.95 -4.57
CA THR A 49 12.38 4.81 -4.09
C THR A 49 12.33 4.75 -2.56
N GLY A 50 12.57 3.57 -1.98
CA GLY A 50 12.63 3.43 -0.52
C GLY A 50 13.67 4.38 0.10
N LYS A 51 14.83 4.56 -0.54
CA LYS A 51 15.90 5.44 -0.04
C LYS A 51 15.48 6.92 -0.01
N GLU A 52 14.77 7.37 -1.04
CA GLU A 52 14.21 8.73 -1.08
C GLU A 52 13.15 8.91 0.01
N ALA A 53 12.20 7.96 0.12
CA ALA A 53 11.17 7.99 1.15
C ALA A 53 11.75 8.00 2.57
N TYR A 54 12.85 7.26 2.81
CA TYR A 54 13.55 7.27 4.08
C TYR A 54 14.21 8.63 4.36
N THR A 55 14.86 9.21 3.35
CA THR A 55 15.52 10.52 3.46
C THR A 55 14.51 11.63 3.74
N LEU A 56 13.33 11.57 3.12
CA LEU A 56 12.21 12.49 3.32
C LEU A 56 11.39 12.17 4.59
N LYS A 57 11.80 11.16 5.38
CA LYS A 57 11.13 10.71 6.61
C LYS A 57 9.69 10.22 6.41
N LEU A 58 9.34 9.79 5.21
CA LEU A 58 8.06 9.16 4.92
C LEU A 58 7.98 7.72 5.43
N ILE A 59 9.13 7.05 5.58
CA ILE A 59 9.27 5.72 6.18
C ILE A 59 10.32 5.73 7.30
N ASP A 60 10.20 4.78 8.23
CA ASP A 60 11.06 4.75 9.42
C ASP A 60 12.35 3.93 9.24
N TYR A 61 12.33 2.92 8.36
CA TYR A 61 13.45 1.99 8.19
C TYR A 61 13.57 1.49 6.76
N LEU A 62 14.80 1.15 6.38
CA LEU A 62 15.13 0.42 5.16
C LEU A 62 15.62 -0.97 5.54
N GLY A 63 14.99 -2.00 5.01
CA GLY A 63 15.39 -3.38 5.25
C GLY A 63 14.41 -4.39 4.67
N ASP A 64 14.65 -5.63 5.02
CA ASP A 64 13.88 -6.78 4.56
C ASP A 64 12.93 -7.29 5.67
N LYS A 65 12.37 -8.48 5.45
CA LYS A 65 11.45 -9.12 6.39
C LYS A 65 12.10 -9.45 7.73
N GLU A 66 13.40 -9.76 7.75
CA GLU A 66 14.11 -10.10 8.98
C GLU A 66 14.20 -8.88 9.90
N LEU A 67 14.49 -7.70 9.33
CA LEU A 67 14.46 -6.45 10.07
C LEU A 67 13.08 -6.22 10.73
N VAL A 68 11.99 -6.47 10.00
CA VAL A 68 10.62 -6.31 10.52
C VAL A 68 10.36 -7.26 11.69
N TYR A 69 10.80 -8.52 11.63
CA TYR A 69 10.64 -9.48 12.73
C TYR A 69 11.40 -9.01 13.98
N ASN A 70 12.65 -8.61 13.82
CA ASN A 70 13.49 -8.12 14.91
C ASN A 70 12.90 -6.86 15.57
N LEU A 71 12.43 -5.90 14.76
CA LEU A 71 11.75 -4.70 15.26
C LEU A 71 10.46 -5.06 16.01
N THR A 72 9.65 -5.97 15.47
CA THR A 72 8.40 -6.38 16.10
C THR A 72 8.65 -7.08 17.44
N GLN A 73 9.63 -7.98 17.53
CA GLN A 73 10.04 -8.62 18.79
C GLN A 73 10.43 -7.59 19.84
N LYS A 74 11.25 -6.61 19.42
CA LYS A 74 11.74 -5.54 20.28
C LYS A 74 10.60 -4.63 20.78
N TYR A 75 9.68 -4.21 19.92
CA TYR A 75 8.58 -3.32 20.31
C TYR A 75 7.50 -4.03 21.12
N ALA A 76 7.26 -5.32 20.85
CA ALA A 76 6.26 -6.12 21.56
C ALA A 76 6.78 -6.81 22.82
N ASN A 77 8.09 -6.71 23.13
CA ASN A 77 8.76 -7.45 24.21
C ASN A 77 8.52 -8.97 24.13
N LEU A 78 8.56 -9.53 22.91
CA LEU A 78 8.36 -10.95 22.66
C LEU A 78 9.70 -11.61 22.32
N THR A 79 9.98 -12.76 22.94
CA THR A 79 11.17 -13.56 22.66
C THR A 79 11.04 -14.45 21.43
N ASP A 80 9.80 -14.79 21.03
CA ASP A 80 9.52 -15.61 19.86
C ASP A 80 8.29 -15.06 19.12
N ILE A 81 8.36 -15.02 17.79
CA ILE A 81 7.26 -14.58 16.93
C ILE A 81 6.96 -15.68 15.92
N LYS A 82 5.74 -16.21 15.99
CA LYS A 82 5.21 -17.11 14.98
C LYS A 82 4.39 -16.31 13.98
N VAL A 83 4.92 -16.16 12.77
CA VAL A 83 4.18 -15.55 11.65
C VAL A 83 3.19 -16.57 11.11
N VAL A 84 1.90 -16.26 11.18
CA VAL A 84 0.83 -17.08 10.61
C VAL A 84 0.33 -16.39 9.34
N VAL A 85 0.49 -17.07 8.21
CA VAL A 85 -0.08 -16.62 6.93
C VAL A 85 -1.45 -17.26 6.79
N TYR A 86 -2.49 -16.43 6.70
CA TYR A 86 -3.83 -16.90 6.40
C TYR A 86 -3.97 -17.08 4.88
N GLU A 87 -3.98 -18.32 4.43
CA GLU A 87 -4.37 -18.63 3.06
C GLU A 87 -5.89 -18.75 3.00
N THR A 88 -6.51 -18.05 2.05
CA THR A 88 -7.91 -18.28 1.72
C THR A 88 -8.05 -19.71 1.24
N LYS A 89 -8.70 -20.57 2.03
CA LYS A 89 -8.98 -21.95 1.63
C LYS A 89 -9.88 -21.91 0.41
N PHE A 90 -9.37 -22.41 -0.71
CA PHE A 90 -10.12 -22.64 -1.93
C PHE A 90 -11.40 -23.41 -1.62
N SER A 91 -12.55 -22.80 -1.93
CA SER A 91 -13.86 -23.39 -1.71
C SER A 91 -14.34 -24.06 -3.00
N TRP A 92 -15.09 -25.15 -2.87
CA TRP A 92 -15.75 -25.82 -4.00
C TRP A 92 -16.72 -24.90 -4.78
N TYR A 93 -17.21 -23.83 -4.16
CA TYR A 93 -17.94 -22.76 -4.86
C TYR A 93 -17.04 -21.93 -5.79
N ASP A 94 -15.74 -21.78 -5.47
CA ASP A 94 -14.77 -21.08 -6.34
C ASP A 94 -14.47 -21.91 -7.60
N LEU A 95 -14.53 -23.24 -7.51
CA LEU A 95 -14.54 -24.15 -8.66
C LEU A 95 -15.77 -23.92 -9.54
N PHE A 96 -16.94 -23.83 -8.91
CA PHE A 96 -18.21 -23.69 -9.61
C PHE A 96 -18.36 -22.32 -10.31
N LEU A 97 -17.79 -21.25 -9.74
CA LEU A 97 -17.88 -19.89 -10.28
C LEU A 97 -16.81 -19.56 -11.36
N GLY A 98 -15.94 -20.50 -11.72
CA GLY A 98 -15.03 -20.36 -12.87
C GLY A 98 -13.85 -19.38 -12.67
N THR A 99 -13.58 -18.94 -11.45
CA THR A 99 -12.47 -18.02 -11.12
C THR A 99 -11.07 -18.65 -11.25
N ILE A 100 -11.00 -19.96 -11.46
CA ILE A 100 -9.77 -20.75 -11.58
C ILE A 100 -8.86 -20.27 -12.72
N SER A 101 -9.42 -19.88 -13.86
CA SER A 101 -8.59 -19.51 -15.01
C SER A 101 -7.69 -18.29 -14.72
N LYS A 102 -8.22 -17.30 -13.99
CA LYS A 102 -7.46 -16.09 -13.60
C LYS A 102 -6.53 -16.32 -12.42
N ALA A 103 -6.90 -17.20 -11.48
CA ALA A 103 -6.10 -17.49 -10.30
C ALA A 103 -4.86 -18.36 -10.61
N ILE A 104 -4.97 -19.29 -11.57
CA ILE A 104 -3.85 -20.12 -12.02
C ILE A 104 -2.83 -19.28 -12.79
N GLU A 105 -3.28 -18.37 -13.65
CA GLU A 105 -2.41 -17.50 -14.46
C GLU A 105 -1.55 -16.57 -13.58
N ASN A 106 -2.13 -15.99 -12.52
CA ASN A 106 -1.40 -15.16 -11.55
C ASN A 106 -0.41 -15.95 -10.69
N LYS A 107 -0.70 -17.22 -10.38
CA LYS A 107 0.15 -18.07 -9.53
C LYS A 107 1.37 -18.62 -10.27
N LEU A 108 1.29 -18.78 -11.59
CA LEU A 108 2.40 -19.22 -12.44
C LEU A 108 3.43 -18.11 -12.71
N SER A 109 3.01 -16.84 -12.72
CA SER A 109 3.89 -15.67 -12.94
C SER A 109 4.80 -15.34 -11.74
N ASN A 110 4.35 -15.64 -10.50
CA ASN A 110 4.99 -15.16 -9.27
C ASN A 110 5.84 -16.20 -8.50
N ASN A 111 6.28 -17.29 -9.13
CA ASN A 111 6.99 -18.36 -8.43
C ASN A 111 8.47 -18.03 -8.11
N ASN A 112 8.70 -17.50 -6.90
CA ASN A 112 9.90 -17.72 -6.09
C ASN A 112 9.54 -17.58 -4.60
N PHE A 113 8.79 -18.53 -4.04
CA PHE A 113 8.65 -18.64 -2.58
C PHE A 113 8.41 -20.12 -2.20
N LEU A 114 9.50 -20.83 -1.88
CA LEU A 114 9.47 -22.09 -1.16
C LEU A 114 10.04 -21.83 0.24
N ILE A 115 9.17 -21.77 1.25
CA ILE A 115 9.56 -22.07 2.63
C ILE A 115 8.92 -23.42 2.94
N LYS A 116 9.76 -24.44 3.01
CA LYS A 116 9.39 -25.77 3.51
C LYS A 116 9.88 -25.84 4.95
N VAL A 117 8.94 -26.12 5.85
CA VAL A 117 9.18 -26.47 7.26
C VAL A 117 9.99 -27.76 7.32
#